data_AF-A0A7J5TTG1-F1
#
_entry.id   AF-A0A7J5TTG1-F1
#
_cell.length_a   1.000
_cell.length_b   1.000
_cell.length_c   1.000
_cell.angle_alpha   90.00
_cell.angle_beta   90.00
_cell.angle_gamma   90.00
#
_symmetry.space_group_name_H-M   'P 1'
#
loop_
_entity.id
_entity.type
_entity.pdbx_description
1 polymer ?
#
loop_
_entity_poly.entity_id
_entity_poly.type
_entity_poly.pdbx_seq_one_letter_code
_entity_poly.pdbx_strand_id
1 'polypeptide(L)'
;MKLLYAWLSVLLIGTSTRAQTPTDELLDASKVRQKIILWPDFTQKDPLFKFELDESKGTETAKPLSGSVTFAVSLKDKSVNVVTPFYNPLRFSLTVSDTSLIDPSYQSVSDHVNGITAILKETGLTIPSQSISDFENHGFKDLATGRFSMIIGEAGGSVQGAAAAETLDLQLGELAEWGYLAASVSLDCINLQSPTIKWLIGLDKEFSKTTFNHDLTDVLERLKEAESLNEFKRIRTDLTKTLKDLKKLNETNHRKLSNFVEAVATQDFITMGSSNTVCEAFGDYSKLVFKRVVETLQTKQKKREQLITIAVNLDESLEQILNKTGLVNTANGTQSTNSFILGTYRVSFDKMSDLTLVMRKREVDFSADQPEINELNEKITAKIRLRAYRRLIPEFSIGTYYSSLTYNLYNAKVSSKVLSSSLVETATTVDSVVGRDKNPMVLAGMLNLTLNTYSGEAHPVFQFGVGTGKGRPSILLGGGVRFRRANPLVISLGVIWAWKKELNELKLGQTISGQSQIDNDLKYQGFWEPFRNRPQFYAGLQYAFKSK
;
A
#
# COMPACT_ATOMS: atom_id res chain seq x y z
N MET A 1 18.22 36.32 34.58
CA MET A 1 16.87 36.57 34.03
C MET A 1 16.91 36.99 32.55
N LYS A 2 17.42 38.18 32.16
CA LYS A 2 17.42 38.64 30.74
C LYS A 2 17.97 37.62 29.71
N LEU A 3 19.07 36.94 30.01
CA LEU A 3 19.66 35.92 29.12
C LEU A 3 18.73 34.72 28.86
N LEU A 4 17.92 34.33 29.87
CA LEU A 4 16.95 33.23 29.76
C LEU A 4 15.81 33.60 28.80
N TYR A 5 15.32 34.84 28.89
CA TYR A 5 14.32 35.37 27.94
C TYR A 5 14.86 35.39 26.51
N ALA A 6 16.10 35.85 26.30
CA ALA A 6 16.71 35.86 24.96
C ALA A 6 16.79 34.45 24.36
N TRP A 7 17.23 33.45 25.13
CA TRP A 7 17.25 32.06 24.70
C TRP A 7 15.84 31.50 24.42
N LEU A 8 14.85 31.78 25.28
CA LEU A 8 13.46 31.34 25.05
C LEU A 8 12.90 31.92 23.75
N SER A 9 13.11 33.22 23.50
CA SER A 9 12.66 33.89 22.28
C SER A 9 13.29 33.30 21.02
N VAL A 10 14.60 33.01 21.02
CA VAL A 10 15.27 32.39 19.87
C VAL A 10 14.72 30.98 19.60
N LEU A 11 14.46 30.19 20.64
CA LEU A 11 13.92 28.83 20.52
C LEU A 11 12.46 28.83 20.01
N LEU A 12 11.66 29.83 20.42
CA LEU A 12 10.28 30.03 19.96
C LEU A 12 10.20 30.53 18.51
N ILE A 13 11.10 31.41 18.09
CA ILE A 13 11.09 32.01 16.74
C ILE A 13 11.68 31.05 15.69
N GLY A 14 12.79 30.38 16.02
CA GLY A 14 13.53 29.50 15.11
C GLY A 14 12.85 28.16 14.77
N THR A 15 11.69 27.86 15.36
CA THR A 15 10.98 26.57 15.23
C THR A 15 9.61 26.68 14.55
N SER A 16 9.37 27.80 13.84
CA SER A 16 8.07 28.14 13.23
C SER A 16 7.63 27.28 12.04
N THR A 17 8.47 26.38 11.53
CA THR A 17 8.09 25.41 10.50
C THR A 17 7.19 24.31 11.10
N ARG A 18 5.93 24.26 10.62
CA ARG A 18 4.85 23.38 11.13
C ARG A 18 5.00 21.89 10.77
N ALA A 19 6.19 21.32 10.90
CA ALA A 19 6.35 19.87 10.90
C ALA A 19 5.68 19.29 12.16
N GLN A 20 4.61 18.51 11.97
CA GLN A 20 3.94 17.71 13.00
C GLN A 20 4.89 16.63 13.54
N THR A 21 4.75 16.23 14.81
CA THR A 21 5.39 15.01 15.33
C THR A 21 4.55 13.76 15.05
N PRO A 22 5.14 12.54 15.08
CA PRO A 22 4.38 11.28 15.00
C PRO A 22 3.34 11.09 16.12
N THR A 23 3.45 11.85 17.21
CA THR A 23 2.47 11.93 18.30
C THR A 23 1.30 12.83 17.93
N ASP A 24 1.55 14.02 17.35
CA ASP A 24 0.49 14.92 16.88
C ASP A 24 -0.33 14.24 15.78
N GLU A 25 0.35 13.55 14.86
CA GLU A 25 -0.25 12.69 13.85
C GLU A 25 -1.18 11.62 14.45
N LEU A 26 -0.80 10.97 15.56
CA LEU A 26 -1.65 10.00 16.26
C LEU A 26 -2.80 10.64 17.08
N LEU A 27 -2.65 11.89 17.50
CA LEU A 27 -3.71 12.65 18.17
C LEU A 27 -4.76 13.17 17.18
N ASP A 28 -4.34 13.48 15.95
CA ASP A 28 -5.21 13.85 14.82
C ASP A 28 -5.75 12.65 14.03
N ALA A 29 -5.14 11.48 14.16
CA ALA A 29 -5.51 10.28 13.41
C ALA A 29 -7.00 9.92 13.62
N SER A 30 -7.76 9.96 12.53
CA SER A 30 -9.18 9.61 12.58
C SER A 30 -9.32 8.11 12.89
N LYS A 31 -10.15 7.78 13.87
CA LYS A 31 -10.32 6.41 14.36
C LYS A 31 -11.21 5.64 13.40
N VAL A 32 -10.78 4.44 13.02
CA VAL A 32 -11.52 3.54 12.11
C VAL A 32 -11.59 2.13 12.71
N ARG A 33 -12.70 1.44 12.51
CA ARG A 33 -12.95 0.12 13.09
C ARG A 33 -12.80 -1.00 12.05
N GLN A 34 -13.41 -0.82 10.88
CA GLN A 34 -13.68 -1.89 9.91
C GLN A 34 -13.31 -1.50 8.48
N LYS A 35 -13.59 -0.26 8.03
CA LYS A 35 -13.32 0.13 6.64
C LYS A 35 -13.00 1.60 6.40
N ILE A 36 -12.17 1.83 5.38
CA ILE A 36 -11.91 3.14 4.77
C ILE A 36 -12.44 3.06 3.34
N ILE A 37 -13.43 3.88 3.00
CA ILE A 37 -14.01 3.97 1.66
C ILE A 37 -13.33 5.12 0.93
N LEU A 38 -12.79 4.88 -0.26
CA LEU A 38 -12.06 5.85 -1.06
C LEU A 38 -12.78 6.14 -2.38
N TRP A 39 -13.21 7.38 -2.58
CA TRP A 39 -13.90 7.83 -3.78
C TRP A 39 -12.92 8.62 -4.65
N PRO A 40 -12.56 8.16 -5.86
CA PRO A 40 -11.78 8.96 -6.79
C PRO A 40 -12.63 10.10 -7.35
N ASP A 41 -12.11 11.33 -7.34
CA ASP A 41 -12.77 12.51 -7.87
C ASP A 41 -11.93 13.18 -8.95
N PHE A 42 -12.28 12.89 -10.21
CA PHE A 42 -11.72 13.50 -11.42
C PHE A 42 -12.56 14.71 -11.91
N THR A 43 -13.56 15.17 -11.16
CA THR A 43 -14.38 16.33 -11.55
C THR A 43 -13.76 17.67 -11.14
N GLN A 44 -12.84 17.63 -10.18
CA GLN A 44 -12.12 18.81 -9.68
C GLN A 44 -10.91 19.12 -10.56
N LYS A 45 -10.54 20.41 -10.62
CA LYS A 45 -9.36 20.92 -11.35
C LYS A 45 -8.05 20.22 -10.92
N ASP A 46 -7.96 19.86 -9.64
CA ASP A 46 -6.85 19.11 -9.06
C ASP A 46 -7.41 17.75 -8.58
N PRO A 47 -7.39 16.68 -9.42
CA PRO A 47 -8.01 15.40 -9.11
C PRO A 47 -7.49 14.76 -7.82
N LEU A 48 -8.41 14.34 -6.94
CA LEU A 48 -8.09 13.86 -5.60
C LEU A 48 -8.97 12.68 -5.18
N PHE A 49 -8.54 11.89 -4.20
CA PHE A 49 -9.43 10.96 -3.50
C PHE A 49 -10.21 11.71 -2.42
N LYS A 50 -11.47 11.36 -2.21
CA LYS A 50 -12.23 11.64 -0.98
C LYS A 50 -12.35 10.37 -0.14
N PHE A 51 -12.57 10.48 1.16
CA PHE A 51 -12.69 9.33 2.06
C PHE A 51 -13.87 9.39 3.04
N GLU A 52 -14.43 8.21 3.35
CA GLU A 52 -15.38 7.95 4.43
C GLU A 52 -14.86 6.80 5.31
N LEU A 53 -15.34 6.72 6.56
CA LEU A 53 -14.89 5.75 7.57
C LEU A 53 -16.07 4.98 8.16
N ASP A 54 -15.95 3.65 8.17
CA ASP A 54 -16.86 2.64 8.74
C ASP A 54 -18.30 2.58 8.17
N GLU A 55 -18.99 3.71 8.02
CA GLU A 55 -20.29 3.84 7.36
C GLU A 55 -20.14 4.51 6.00
N SER A 56 -21.03 4.19 5.06
CA SER A 56 -21.17 4.95 3.81
C SER A 56 -22.41 5.82 3.90
N LYS A 57 -22.23 7.13 3.81
CA LYS A 57 -23.26 8.16 3.65
C LYS A 57 -23.17 8.85 2.29
N GLY A 58 -22.08 8.64 1.55
CA GLY A 58 -21.93 9.02 0.16
C GLY A 58 -21.01 10.21 -0.04
N THR A 59 -20.67 10.46 -1.32
CA THR A 59 -19.65 11.41 -1.78
C THR A 59 -19.77 12.83 -1.24
N GLU A 60 -20.99 13.29 -0.92
CA GLU A 60 -21.26 14.59 -0.29
C GLU A 60 -20.66 14.71 1.12
N THR A 61 -20.57 13.59 1.85
CA THR A 61 -20.00 13.51 3.19
C THR A 61 -18.51 13.14 3.20
N ALA A 62 -17.97 12.73 2.05
CA ALA A 62 -16.62 12.22 1.91
C ALA A 62 -15.59 13.36 1.97
N LYS A 63 -14.63 13.26 2.91
CA LYS A 63 -13.62 14.29 3.17
C LYS A 63 -12.50 14.23 2.13
N PRO A 64 -11.96 15.35 1.62
CA PRO A 64 -10.82 15.32 0.71
C PRO A 64 -9.58 14.70 1.38
N LEU A 65 -8.91 13.78 0.68
CA LEU A 65 -7.71 13.08 1.13
C LEU A 65 -6.46 13.83 0.66
N SER A 66 -6.29 15.06 1.16
CA SER A 66 -5.19 15.94 0.76
C SER A 66 -3.85 15.51 1.39
N GLY A 67 -2.93 14.99 0.57
CA GLY A 67 -1.57 14.63 0.98
C GLY A 67 -1.47 13.22 1.58
N SER A 68 -0.95 13.13 2.80
CA SER A 68 -0.84 11.88 3.57
C SER A 68 -1.73 11.97 4.81
N VAL A 69 -2.69 11.05 4.94
CA VAL A 69 -3.64 11.04 6.07
C VAL A 69 -3.52 9.74 6.85
N THR A 70 -3.54 9.85 8.17
CA THR A 70 -3.26 8.75 9.09
C THR A 70 -4.53 8.30 9.82
N PHE A 71 -4.80 7.00 9.78
CA PHE A 71 -5.97 6.39 10.41
C PHE A 71 -5.57 5.46 11.55
N ALA A 72 -6.23 5.64 12.69
CA ALA A 72 -6.01 4.86 13.90
C ALA A 72 -6.97 3.67 13.92
N VAL A 73 -6.47 2.50 13.51
CA VAL A 73 -7.25 1.26 13.36
C VAL A 73 -7.51 0.61 14.72
N SER A 74 -8.74 0.19 14.96
CA SER A 74 -9.16 -0.47 16.21
C SER A 74 -8.41 -1.79 16.49
N LEU A 75 -7.80 -1.87 17.67
CA LEU A 75 -7.11 -3.07 18.18
C LEU A 75 -8.03 -4.27 18.42
N LYS A 76 -9.35 -4.07 18.54
CA LYS A 76 -10.31 -5.19 18.66
C LYS A 76 -10.45 -5.94 17.34
N ASP A 77 -10.56 -5.17 16.25
CA ASP A 77 -10.81 -5.62 14.89
C ASP A 77 -9.49 -6.03 14.19
N LYS A 78 -8.34 -5.54 14.69
CA LYS A 78 -6.94 -5.85 14.28
C LYS A 78 -6.60 -5.58 12.81
N SER A 79 -7.58 -5.19 12.01
CA SER A 79 -7.46 -5.02 10.58
C SER A 79 -8.50 -4.04 10.06
N VAL A 80 -8.22 -3.44 8.90
CA VAL A 80 -9.14 -2.53 8.20
C VAL A 80 -9.20 -2.89 6.72
N ASN A 81 -10.40 -2.90 6.16
CA ASN A 81 -10.60 -3.04 4.73
C ASN A 81 -10.48 -1.65 4.07
N VAL A 82 -9.48 -1.46 3.22
CA VAL A 82 -9.48 -0.29 2.33
C VAL A 82 -10.27 -0.70 1.09
N VAL A 83 -11.32 0.05 0.78
CA VAL A 83 -12.26 -0.23 -0.30
C VAL A 83 -12.45 1.00 -1.18
N THR A 84 -12.80 0.77 -2.44
CA THR A 84 -13.26 1.82 -3.36
C THR A 84 -14.63 1.41 -3.89
N PRO A 85 -15.54 2.34 -4.21
CA PRO A 85 -16.68 2.07 -5.06
C PRO A 85 -16.25 1.43 -6.39
N PHE A 86 -17.22 0.87 -7.11
CA PHE A 86 -16.99 0.46 -8.49
C PHE A 86 -16.42 1.62 -9.33
N TYR A 87 -15.30 1.36 -9.98
CA TYR A 87 -14.78 2.12 -11.11
C TYR A 87 -14.69 1.15 -12.31
N ASN A 88 -14.89 1.66 -13.52
CA ASN A 88 -14.75 0.81 -14.71
C ASN A 88 -13.26 0.51 -14.97
N PRO A 89 -12.82 -0.77 -14.96
CA PRO A 89 -11.40 -1.13 -15.09
C PRO A 89 -10.81 -0.88 -16.48
N LEU A 90 -11.64 -0.59 -17.49
CA LEU A 90 -11.20 -0.18 -18.83
C LEU A 90 -10.86 1.32 -18.87
N ARG A 91 -11.64 2.15 -18.17
CA ARG A 91 -11.46 3.61 -18.08
C ARG A 91 -10.47 4.05 -17.01
N PHE A 92 -10.24 3.22 -15.98
CA PHE A 92 -9.34 3.53 -14.87
C PHE A 92 -8.53 2.32 -14.41
N SER A 93 -7.25 2.53 -14.14
CA SER A 93 -6.41 1.55 -13.43
C SER A 93 -6.04 2.07 -12.06
N LEU A 94 -6.12 1.21 -11.05
CA LEU A 94 -5.75 1.52 -9.66
C LEU A 94 -4.61 0.60 -9.21
N THR A 95 -3.47 1.18 -8.88
CA THR A 95 -2.35 0.51 -8.22
C THR A 95 -2.35 0.90 -6.75
N VAL A 96 -2.15 -0.08 -5.86
CA VAL A 96 -1.93 0.14 -4.43
C VAL A 96 -0.63 -0.54 -4.04
N SER A 97 0.29 0.20 -3.42
CA SER A 97 1.51 -0.33 -2.84
C SER A 97 1.52 -0.10 -1.33
N ASP A 98 1.72 -1.17 -0.57
CA ASP A 98 1.91 -1.16 0.87
C ASP A 98 3.40 -1.12 1.21
N THR A 99 3.79 -0.34 2.22
CA THR A 99 5.14 -0.32 2.79
C THR A 99 5.02 -0.39 4.30
N SER A 100 5.43 -1.50 4.89
CA SER A 100 5.45 -1.66 6.34
C SER A 100 6.64 -0.92 6.95
N LEU A 101 6.39 -0.11 7.97
CA LEU A 101 7.36 0.73 8.67
C LEU A 101 7.26 0.47 10.18
N ILE A 102 8.38 0.63 10.91
CA ILE A 102 8.38 0.57 12.38
C ILE A 102 7.58 1.77 12.93
N ASP A 103 6.71 1.50 13.90
CA ASP A 103 5.92 2.52 14.59
C ASP A 103 6.85 3.45 15.43
N PRO A 104 6.91 4.77 15.19
CA PRO A 104 7.84 5.66 15.91
C PRO A 104 7.61 5.76 17.43
N SER A 105 6.40 5.45 17.90
CA SER A 105 6.08 5.39 19.33
C SER A 105 6.48 4.04 19.94
N TYR A 106 6.51 2.95 19.16
CA TYR A 106 7.19 1.72 19.57
C TYR A 106 8.71 1.94 19.67
N GLN A 107 9.31 2.57 18.66
CA GLN A 107 10.73 2.94 18.68
C GLN A 107 11.07 3.81 19.91
N SER A 108 10.24 4.81 20.23
CA SER A 108 10.40 5.67 21.42
C SER A 108 10.46 4.89 22.75
N VAL A 109 9.81 3.73 22.85
CA VAL A 109 9.91 2.85 24.04
C VAL A 109 11.23 2.09 24.04
N SER A 110 11.66 1.55 22.88
CA SER A 110 12.96 0.90 22.72
C SER A 110 14.11 1.85 23.07
N ASP A 111 14.09 3.07 22.53
CA ASP A 111 15.10 4.11 22.79
C ASP A 111 15.16 4.48 24.28
N HIS A 112 14.01 4.57 24.96
CA HIS A 112 13.96 4.84 26.39
C HIS A 112 14.53 3.69 27.24
N VAL A 113 14.20 2.43 26.91
CA VAL A 113 14.75 1.25 27.58
C VAL A 113 16.27 1.19 27.40
N ASN A 114 16.76 1.40 26.17
CA ASN A 114 18.18 1.46 25.87
C ASN A 114 18.89 2.60 26.65
N GLY A 115 18.25 3.77 26.77
CA GLY A 115 18.72 4.88 27.60
C GLY A 115 18.82 4.55 29.09
N ILE A 116 17.81 3.88 29.65
CA ILE A 116 17.86 3.36 31.04
C ILE A 116 19.03 2.39 31.20
N THR A 117 19.18 1.43 30.28
CA THR A 117 20.26 0.44 30.31
C THR A 117 21.65 1.07 30.20
N ALA A 118 21.82 2.15 29.43
CA ALA A 118 23.07 2.90 29.37
C ALA A 118 23.41 3.54 30.73
N ILE A 119 22.47 4.25 31.36
CA ILE A 119 22.67 4.91 32.66
C ILE A 119 22.92 3.90 33.78
N LEU A 120 22.28 2.73 33.75
CA LEU A 120 22.54 1.65 34.71
C LEU A 120 23.95 1.03 34.53
N LYS A 121 24.50 1.00 33.31
CA LYS A 121 25.91 0.62 33.08
C LYS A 121 26.88 1.65 33.65
N GLU A 122 26.62 2.95 33.49
CA GLU A 122 27.46 4.03 34.06
C GLU A 122 27.53 4.02 35.60
N THR A 123 26.51 3.47 36.28
CA THR A 123 26.51 3.33 37.75
C THR A 123 27.23 2.08 38.26
N GLY A 124 27.72 1.22 37.38
CA GLY A 124 28.30 -0.08 37.74
C GLY A 124 27.25 -1.14 38.16
N LEU A 125 25.95 -0.86 37.96
CA LEU A 125 24.86 -1.75 38.35
C LEU A 125 24.57 -2.75 37.23
N THR A 126 25.22 -3.92 37.30
CA THR A 126 25.01 -5.03 36.36
C THR A 126 23.59 -5.57 36.43
N ILE A 127 22.78 -5.27 35.42
CA ILE A 127 21.48 -5.91 35.20
C ILE A 127 21.73 -7.39 34.81
N PRO A 128 21.05 -8.38 35.41
CA PRO A 128 21.10 -9.77 34.95
C PRO A 128 20.59 -9.88 33.50
N SER A 129 21.47 -10.24 32.57
CA SER A 129 21.13 -10.30 31.14
C SER A 129 20.52 -11.64 30.76
N GLN A 130 19.19 -11.68 30.56
CA GLN A 130 18.52 -12.78 29.86
C GLN A 130 17.71 -12.24 28.67
N SER A 131 18.21 -12.58 27.47
CA SER A 131 17.51 -12.70 26.18
C SER A 131 16.32 -11.75 25.87
N ILE A 132 16.58 -10.77 25.00
CA ILE A 132 15.61 -10.27 24.02
C ILE A 132 16.30 -10.27 22.65
N SER A 133 16.38 -11.44 22.01
CA SER A 133 17.13 -11.64 20.75
C SER A 133 16.67 -12.88 19.98
N ASP A 134 15.37 -13.10 19.84
CA ASP A 134 14.79 -14.20 19.05
C ASP A 134 13.49 -13.73 18.37
N PHE A 135 13.60 -13.07 17.20
CA PHE A 135 12.45 -12.94 16.27
C PHE A 135 12.82 -12.57 14.82
N GLU A 136 13.80 -13.22 14.21
CA GLU A 136 14.04 -13.05 12.77
C GLU A 136 14.71 -14.28 12.12
N ASN A 137 13.95 -15.08 11.34
CA ASN A 137 14.36 -15.85 10.14
C ASN A 137 13.24 -16.79 9.64
N HIS A 138 13.43 -17.39 8.46
CA HIS A 138 12.47 -18.18 7.64
C HIS A 138 11.41 -17.31 6.92
N GLY A 139 11.38 -17.16 5.60
CA GLY A 139 12.25 -17.70 4.55
C GLY A 139 11.69 -18.96 3.88
N PHE A 140 11.23 -18.82 2.62
CA PHE A 140 10.87 -19.91 1.70
C PHE A 140 11.12 -19.48 0.25
N LYS A 141 11.34 -20.45 -0.65
CA LYS A 141 11.87 -20.22 -2.00
C LYS A 141 11.36 -21.27 -3.01
N ASP A 142 11.37 -20.89 -4.28
CA ASP A 142 11.32 -21.70 -5.53
C ASP A 142 10.31 -22.86 -5.68
N LEU A 143 9.53 -22.81 -6.77
CA LEU A 143 9.30 -23.97 -7.67
C LEU A 143 8.82 -23.50 -9.04
N ALA A 144 9.05 -24.28 -10.11
CA ALA A 144 9.03 -23.79 -11.49
C ALA A 144 8.34 -24.72 -12.50
N THR A 145 7.83 -24.10 -13.58
CA THR A 145 7.67 -24.58 -14.97
C THR A 145 7.44 -26.07 -15.28
N GLY A 146 6.35 -26.39 -15.98
CA GLY A 146 6.18 -27.63 -16.75
C GLY A 146 5.11 -27.54 -17.84
N ARG A 147 5.35 -28.14 -19.02
CA ARG A 147 4.43 -28.27 -20.18
C ARG A 147 4.48 -29.71 -20.71
N PHE A 148 3.37 -30.25 -21.25
CA PHE A 148 3.36 -31.40 -22.17
C PHE A 148 2.14 -31.36 -23.12
N SER A 149 2.00 -32.31 -24.05
CA SER A 149 1.10 -32.26 -25.25
C SER A 149 0.72 -33.67 -25.76
N MET A 150 -0.13 -33.81 -26.82
CA MET A 150 0.02 -34.73 -28.02
C MET A 150 -1.29 -35.27 -28.70
N ILE A 151 -1.41 -35.14 -30.06
CA ILE A 151 -2.07 -35.98 -31.14
C ILE A 151 -3.58 -36.39 -31.02
N ILE A 152 -4.55 -36.09 -31.92
CA ILE A 152 -4.89 -36.43 -33.36
C ILE A 152 -5.71 -37.76 -33.56
N GLY A 153 -6.78 -37.72 -34.41
CA GLY A 153 -7.62 -38.86 -34.88
C GLY A 153 -8.77 -38.45 -35.85
N GLU A 154 -9.35 -39.37 -36.64
CA GLU A 154 -10.18 -39.11 -37.86
C GLU A 154 -11.40 -40.11 -37.99
N ALA A 155 -12.27 -40.26 -39.02
CA ALA A 155 -12.43 -39.73 -40.41
C ALA A 155 -13.90 -39.94 -40.97
N GLY A 156 -14.26 -39.31 -42.13
CA GLY A 156 -15.38 -39.69 -43.06
C GLY A 156 -16.83 -39.20 -42.75
N GLY A 157 -17.79 -39.06 -43.68
CA GLY A 157 -17.79 -39.10 -45.18
C GLY A 157 -19.20 -38.93 -45.85
N SER A 158 -19.26 -38.49 -47.12
CA SER A 158 -20.41 -38.43 -48.12
C SER A 158 -21.76 -37.72 -47.75
N VAL A 159 -22.33 -36.72 -48.47
CA VAL A 159 -22.73 -36.53 -49.91
C VAL A 159 -24.05 -37.25 -50.27
N GLN A 160 -25.08 -36.71 -50.99
CA GLN A 160 -25.26 -35.48 -51.83
C GLN A 160 -26.40 -34.55 -51.26
N GLY A 161 -27.35 -33.84 -51.91
CA GLY A 161 -27.86 -33.54 -53.30
C GLY A 161 -29.34 -33.05 -53.21
N ALA A 162 -29.96 -32.18 -54.04
CA ALA A 162 -29.57 -31.28 -55.13
C ALA A 162 -30.50 -30.03 -55.14
N ALA A 163 -30.15 -28.93 -55.81
CA ALA A 163 -30.84 -27.62 -55.65
C ALA A 163 -31.18 -26.89 -56.96
N ALA A 164 -32.24 -26.07 -56.93
CA ALA A 164 -32.68 -25.19 -58.02
C ALA A 164 -31.68 -24.04 -58.30
N ALA A 165 -31.86 -23.33 -59.42
CA ALA A 165 -30.94 -22.28 -59.85
C ALA A 165 -31.07 -21.00 -58.99
N GLU A 166 -30.05 -20.72 -58.18
CA GLU A 166 -29.85 -19.43 -57.51
C GLU A 166 -28.95 -18.51 -58.36
N THR A 167 -29.21 -17.20 -58.32
CA THR A 167 -28.31 -16.17 -58.88
C THR A 167 -27.11 -15.96 -57.96
N LEU A 168 -25.89 -15.92 -58.49
CA LEU A 168 -24.69 -15.62 -57.70
C LEU A 168 -24.64 -14.14 -57.32
N ASP A 169 -24.86 -13.85 -56.04
CA ASP A 169 -24.48 -12.62 -55.35
C ASP A 169 -23.13 -12.88 -54.63
N LEU A 170 -22.07 -12.16 -55.02
CA LEU A 170 -20.72 -12.30 -54.49
C LEU A 170 -20.18 -10.91 -54.10
N GLN A 171 -19.60 -10.80 -52.91
CA GLN A 171 -19.35 -9.53 -52.22
C GLN A 171 -17.85 -9.29 -51.94
N LEU A 172 -16.99 -10.29 -52.11
CA LEU A 172 -15.53 -10.12 -52.21
C LEU A 172 -15.16 -9.45 -53.55
N GLY A 173 -14.29 -8.44 -53.52
CA GLY A 173 -13.89 -7.70 -54.72
C GLY A 173 -13.16 -8.57 -55.74
N GLU A 174 -12.41 -9.56 -55.26
CA GLU A 174 -11.75 -10.57 -56.08
C GLU A 174 -12.72 -11.50 -56.85
N LEU A 175 -13.99 -11.55 -56.43
CA LEU A 175 -15.03 -12.37 -57.05
C LEU A 175 -15.98 -11.60 -57.98
N ALA A 176 -16.01 -10.27 -57.91
CA ALA A 176 -16.88 -9.47 -58.79
C ALA A 176 -16.49 -9.61 -60.28
N GLU A 177 -15.18 -9.53 -60.58
CA GLU A 177 -14.64 -9.74 -61.93
C GLU A 177 -14.87 -11.20 -62.40
N TRP A 178 -14.63 -12.17 -61.52
CA TRP A 178 -14.84 -13.58 -61.82
C TRP A 178 -16.31 -13.92 -62.07
N GLY A 179 -17.24 -13.39 -61.26
CA GLY A 179 -18.68 -13.61 -61.43
C GLY A 179 -19.22 -13.01 -62.72
N TYR A 180 -18.71 -11.83 -63.13
CA TYR A 180 -19.03 -11.24 -64.44
C TYR A 180 -18.52 -12.11 -65.59
N LEU A 181 -17.26 -12.55 -65.54
CA LEU A 181 -16.67 -13.40 -66.58
C LEU A 181 -17.34 -14.79 -66.63
N ALA A 182 -17.71 -15.36 -65.48
CA ALA A 182 -18.47 -16.61 -65.34
C ALA A 182 -19.89 -16.54 -65.93
N ALA A 183 -20.47 -15.35 -66.03
CA ALA A 183 -21.75 -15.12 -66.69
C ALA A 183 -21.60 -14.83 -68.21
N SER A 184 -20.43 -14.37 -68.66
CA SER A 184 -20.16 -14.04 -70.07
C SER A 184 -19.55 -15.19 -70.87
N VAL A 185 -18.71 -16.01 -70.23
CA VAL A 185 -18.19 -17.27 -70.78
C VAL A 185 -19.23 -18.35 -70.43
N SER A 186 -19.72 -19.08 -71.43
CA SER A 186 -20.95 -19.88 -71.28
C SER A 186 -20.95 -20.77 -70.02
N LEU A 187 -22.11 -20.81 -69.35
CA LEU A 187 -22.34 -21.60 -68.13
C LEU A 187 -21.96 -23.08 -68.31
N ASP A 188 -21.94 -23.57 -69.56
CA ASP A 188 -21.46 -24.90 -69.94
C ASP A 188 -20.02 -25.20 -69.49
N CYS A 189 -19.17 -24.18 -69.27
CA CYS A 189 -17.81 -24.33 -68.75
C CYS A 189 -17.74 -24.51 -67.21
N ILE A 190 -18.83 -24.27 -66.48
CA ILE A 190 -18.84 -24.18 -65.01
C ILE A 190 -19.86 -25.15 -64.40
N ASN A 191 -19.37 -26.08 -63.59
CA ASN A 191 -20.21 -26.91 -62.74
C ASN A 191 -20.75 -26.07 -61.55
N LEU A 192 -21.81 -25.28 -61.77
CA LEU A 192 -22.50 -24.53 -60.72
C LEU A 192 -23.06 -25.41 -59.60
N GLN A 193 -23.26 -26.71 -59.86
CA GLN A 193 -23.71 -27.68 -58.86
C GLN A 193 -22.56 -28.28 -58.04
N SER A 194 -21.29 -27.97 -58.36
CA SER A 194 -20.11 -28.43 -57.62
C SER A 194 -20.13 -28.00 -56.15
N PRO A 195 -19.55 -28.82 -55.25
CA PRO A 195 -19.17 -28.41 -53.92
C PRO A 195 -18.38 -27.09 -53.88
N THR A 196 -17.37 -26.91 -54.75
CA THR A 196 -16.55 -25.68 -54.77
C THR A 196 -17.36 -24.41 -54.91
N ILE A 197 -18.26 -24.31 -55.89
CA ILE A 197 -19.07 -23.09 -56.11
C ILE A 197 -20.04 -22.84 -54.95
N LYS A 198 -20.63 -23.90 -54.37
CA LYS A 198 -21.51 -23.79 -53.20
C LYS A 198 -20.77 -23.37 -51.94
N TRP A 199 -19.56 -23.87 -51.72
CA TRP A 199 -18.69 -23.41 -50.64
C TRP A 199 -18.26 -21.95 -50.85
N LEU A 200 -17.95 -21.54 -52.08
CA LEU A 200 -17.56 -20.18 -52.42
C LEU A 200 -18.63 -19.15 -52.04
N ILE A 201 -19.87 -19.34 -52.53
CA ILE A 201 -21.01 -18.46 -52.22
C ILE A 201 -21.30 -18.46 -50.70
N GLY A 202 -21.21 -19.63 -50.05
CA GLY A 202 -21.42 -19.78 -48.62
C GLY A 202 -20.36 -19.08 -47.76
N LEU A 203 -19.09 -19.10 -48.20
CA LEU A 203 -17.97 -18.44 -47.53
C LEU A 203 -18.01 -16.93 -47.73
N ASP A 204 -18.22 -16.47 -48.96
CA ASP A 204 -18.38 -15.05 -49.29
C ASP A 204 -19.41 -14.40 -48.36
N LYS A 205 -20.63 -14.96 -48.31
CA LYS A 205 -21.76 -14.52 -47.48
C LYS A 205 -21.57 -14.68 -45.96
N GLU A 206 -20.50 -15.33 -45.49
CA GLU A 206 -20.16 -15.48 -44.07
C GLU A 206 -18.87 -14.74 -43.66
N PHE A 207 -18.10 -14.25 -44.63
CA PHE A 207 -16.97 -13.34 -44.44
C PHE A 207 -17.27 -11.90 -44.89
N SER A 208 -18.36 -11.66 -45.62
CA SER A 208 -18.92 -10.32 -45.90
C SER A 208 -19.82 -9.79 -44.78
N LYS A 209 -20.43 -10.68 -43.98
CA LYS A 209 -21.25 -10.32 -42.81
C LYS A 209 -20.43 -9.52 -41.79
N THR A 210 -20.65 -8.21 -41.81
CA THR A 210 -20.07 -7.21 -40.90
C THR A 210 -20.46 -7.40 -39.43
N THR A 211 -21.50 -8.20 -39.15
CA THR A 211 -22.02 -8.47 -37.80
C THR A 211 -20.94 -9.01 -36.86
N PHE A 212 -19.95 -9.77 -37.34
CA PHE A 212 -18.86 -10.27 -36.48
C PHE A 212 -18.14 -9.13 -35.73
N ASN A 213 -17.77 -8.06 -36.45
CA ASN A 213 -17.11 -6.92 -35.82
C ASN A 213 -18.13 -6.08 -35.05
N HIS A 214 -19.28 -5.79 -35.67
CA HIS A 214 -20.32 -4.94 -35.08
C HIS A 214 -20.80 -5.43 -33.70
N ASP A 215 -21.14 -6.72 -33.59
CA ASP A 215 -21.73 -7.30 -32.37
C ASP A 215 -20.71 -7.44 -31.24
N LEU A 216 -19.41 -7.52 -31.57
CA LEU A 216 -18.32 -7.48 -30.61
C LEU A 216 -18.00 -6.03 -30.18
N THR A 217 -17.93 -5.09 -31.14
CA THR A 217 -17.66 -3.67 -30.88
C THR A 217 -18.77 -3.01 -30.06
N ASP A 218 -20.05 -3.27 -30.35
CA ASP A 218 -21.19 -2.77 -29.53
C ASP A 218 -21.00 -3.16 -28.06
N VAL A 219 -20.77 -4.45 -27.80
CA VAL A 219 -20.62 -4.96 -26.44
C VAL A 219 -19.37 -4.41 -25.77
N LEU A 220 -18.26 -4.21 -26.51
CA LEU A 220 -17.02 -3.64 -25.95
C LEU A 220 -17.13 -2.13 -25.65
N GLU A 221 -17.77 -1.33 -26.50
CA GLU A 221 -18.02 0.09 -26.24
C GLU A 221 -19.04 0.28 -25.09
N ARG A 222 -20.09 -0.54 -25.03
CA ARG A 222 -21.00 -0.59 -23.87
C ARG A 222 -20.25 -0.96 -22.59
N LEU A 223 -19.30 -1.89 -22.65
CA LEU A 223 -18.50 -2.32 -21.51
C LEU A 223 -17.49 -1.27 -21.07
N LYS A 224 -16.98 -0.46 -22.01
CA LYS A 224 -16.15 0.73 -21.76
C LYS A 224 -16.96 1.80 -21.03
N GLU A 225 -18.19 2.10 -21.46
CA GLU A 225 -18.99 3.15 -20.84
C GLU A 225 -19.74 2.75 -19.55
N ALA A 226 -19.94 1.46 -19.28
CA ALA A 226 -20.65 0.95 -18.10
C ALA A 226 -20.27 1.64 -16.77
N GLU A 227 -21.24 2.30 -16.13
CA GLU A 227 -21.01 3.15 -14.94
C GLU A 227 -21.18 2.41 -13.61
N SER A 228 -21.86 1.26 -13.60
CA SER A 228 -22.16 0.50 -12.37
C SER A 228 -21.74 -0.97 -12.45
N LEU A 229 -21.42 -1.58 -11.31
CA LEU A 229 -20.99 -2.98 -11.27
C LEU A 229 -22.05 -3.95 -11.79
N ASN A 230 -23.33 -3.70 -11.53
CA ASN A 230 -24.43 -4.56 -11.98
C ASN A 230 -24.59 -4.49 -13.50
N GLU A 231 -24.43 -3.30 -14.08
CA GLU A 231 -24.41 -3.09 -15.52
C GLU A 231 -23.18 -3.73 -16.16
N PHE A 232 -21.99 -3.56 -15.57
CA PHE A 232 -20.76 -4.19 -16.02
C PHE A 232 -20.87 -5.72 -16.03
N LYS A 233 -21.45 -6.31 -14.98
CA LYS A 233 -21.75 -7.76 -14.91
C LYS A 233 -22.75 -8.20 -15.98
N ARG A 234 -23.79 -7.39 -16.27
CA ARG A 234 -24.76 -7.67 -17.35
C ARG A 234 -24.09 -7.65 -18.73
N ILE A 235 -23.38 -6.58 -19.06
CA ILE A 235 -22.75 -6.41 -20.38
C ILE A 235 -21.63 -7.44 -20.58
N ARG A 236 -20.90 -7.81 -19.52
CA ARG A 236 -19.97 -8.95 -19.57
C ARG A 236 -20.68 -10.28 -19.82
N THR A 237 -21.87 -10.51 -19.25
CA THR A 237 -22.66 -11.71 -19.56
C THR A 237 -23.04 -11.75 -21.05
N ASP A 238 -23.36 -10.60 -21.64
CA ASP A 238 -23.56 -10.48 -23.09
C ASP A 238 -22.25 -10.76 -23.86
N LEU A 239 -21.09 -10.26 -23.39
CA LEU A 239 -19.78 -10.55 -23.98
C LEU A 239 -19.47 -12.05 -24.00
N THR A 240 -19.60 -12.75 -22.86
CA THR A 240 -19.36 -14.20 -22.79
C THR A 240 -20.29 -14.98 -23.72
N LYS A 241 -21.55 -14.54 -23.89
CA LYS A 241 -22.49 -15.11 -24.86
C LYS A 241 -22.03 -14.86 -26.30
N THR A 242 -21.76 -13.59 -26.65
CA THR A 242 -21.26 -13.21 -27.98
C THR A 242 -19.99 -14.01 -28.31
N LEU A 243 -19.00 -14.10 -27.42
CA LEU A 243 -17.77 -14.88 -27.63
C LEU A 243 -18.03 -16.38 -27.86
N LYS A 244 -19.07 -16.96 -27.23
CA LYS A 244 -19.47 -18.35 -27.48
C LYS A 244 -20.05 -18.53 -28.89
N ASP A 245 -20.92 -17.63 -29.31
CA ASP A 245 -21.55 -17.67 -30.64
C ASP A 245 -20.52 -17.34 -31.75
N LEU A 246 -19.60 -16.39 -31.50
CA LEU A 246 -18.48 -16.06 -32.39
C LEU A 246 -17.45 -17.20 -32.50
N LYS A 247 -17.14 -17.94 -31.43
CA LYS A 247 -16.30 -19.16 -31.49
C LYS A 247 -16.93 -20.22 -32.38
N LYS A 248 -18.21 -20.54 -32.18
CA LYS A 248 -18.96 -21.52 -32.99
C LYS A 248 -19.04 -21.13 -34.47
N LEU A 249 -19.20 -19.83 -34.76
CA LEU A 249 -19.13 -19.29 -36.12
C LEU A 249 -17.72 -19.45 -36.69
N ASN A 250 -16.69 -19.12 -35.92
CA ASN A 250 -15.29 -19.23 -36.34
C ASN A 250 -14.87 -20.67 -36.68
N GLU A 251 -15.22 -21.64 -35.82
CA GLU A 251 -15.04 -23.08 -36.07
C GLU A 251 -15.76 -23.54 -37.35
N THR A 252 -16.95 -23.01 -37.60
CA THR A 252 -17.74 -23.31 -38.80
C THR A 252 -17.09 -22.74 -40.06
N ASN A 253 -16.65 -21.47 -40.03
CA ASN A 253 -15.94 -20.83 -41.14
C ASN A 253 -14.59 -21.50 -41.42
N HIS A 254 -13.82 -21.87 -40.38
CA HIS A 254 -12.54 -22.58 -40.53
C HIS A 254 -12.73 -23.93 -41.26
N ARG A 255 -13.72 -24.72 -40.85
CA ARG A 255 -14.09 -25.98 -41.52
C ARG A 255 -14.55 -25.77 -42.96
N LYS A 256 -15.42 -24.78 -43.23
CA LYS A 256 -15.86 -24.46 -44.59
C LYS A 256 -14.68 -24.03 -45.49
N LEU A 257 -13.76 -23.23 -44.95
CA LEU A 257 -12.57 -22.78 -45.66
C LEU A 257 -11.63 -23.96 -45.97
N SER A 258 -11.45 -24.91 -45.04
CA SER A 258 -10.70 -26.15 -45.28
C SER A 258 -11.33 -26.96 -46.42
N ASN A 259 -12.64 -27.20 -46.38
CA ASN A 259 -13.38 -27.92 -47.43
C ASN A 259 -13.27 -27.21 -48.79
N PHE A 260 -13.29 -25.88 -48.81
CA PHE A 260 -13.13 -25.09 -50.04
C PHE A 260 -11.71 -25.19 -50.61
N VAL A 261 -10.67 -25.12 -49.76
CA VAL A 261 -9.27 -25.30 -50.18
C VAL A 261 -9.06 -26.68 -50.81
N GLU A 262 -9.66 -27.73 -50.22
CA GLU A 262 -9.62 -29.09 -50.76
C GLU A 262 -10.33 -29.18 -52.13
N ALA A 263 -11.55 -28.64 -52.24
CA ALA A 263 -12.34 -28.72 -53.48
C ALA A 263 -11.77 -27.86 -54.63
N VAL A 264 -11.14 -26.72 -54.31
CA VAL A 264 -10.37 -25.92 -55.30
C VAL A 264 -9.18 -26.72 -55.84
N ALA A 265 -8.57 -27.60 -55.03
CA ALA A 265 -7.48 -28.46 -55.47
C ALA A 265 -7.94 -29.64 -56.36
N THR A 266 -9.15 -30.18 -56.14
CA THR A 266 -9.72 -31.24 -56.99
C THR A 266 -10.27 -30.74 -58.33
N GLN A 267 -10.48 -29.43 -58.48
CA GLN A 267 -10.95 -28.76 -59.71
C GLN A 267 -12.34 -29.20 -60.17
N ASP A 268 -13.19 -29.67 -59.24
CA ASP A 268 -14.55 -30.20 -59.49
C ASP A 268 -15.56 -29.20 -60.09
N PHE A 269 -15.18 -27.92 -60.15
CA PHE A 269 -15.93 -26.81 -60.71
C PHE A 269 -15.81 -26.68 -62.23
N ILE A 270 -14.84 -27.34 -62.88
CA ILE A 270 -14.67 -27.31 -64.34
C ILE A 270 -15.38 -28.52 -64.97
N THR A 271 -16.24 -28.27 -65.96
CA THR A 271 -16.87 -29.32 -66.77
C THR A 271 -15.88 -29.86 -67.81
N MET A 272 -15.17 -30.94 -67.46
CA MET A 272 -14.17 -31.62 -68.32
C MET A 272 -14.75 -32.31 -69.60
N GLY A 273 -15.91 -31.88 -70.09
CA GLY A 273 -16.62 -32.45 -71.24
C GLY A 273 -16.46 -31.68 -72.55
N SER A 274 -15.84 -30.50 -72.56
CA SER A 274 -15.58 -29.74 -73.79
C SER A 274 -14.09 -29.52 -74.03
N SER A 275 -13.61 -29.90 -75.21
CA SER A 275 -12.24 -29.58 -75.69
C SER A 275 -12.18 -28.15 -76.23
N ASN A 276 -12.76 -27.21 -75.48
CA ASN A 276 -12.86 -25.80 -75.84
C ASN A 276 -11.78 -25.03 -75.07
N THR A 277 -10.80 -24.49 -75.80
CA THR A 277 -9.69 -23.70 -75.25
C THR A 277 -10.15 -22.50 -74.42
N VAL A 278 -11.37 -22.00 -74.65
CA VAL A 278 -12.00 -20.96 -73.82
C VAL A 278 -12.34 -21.48 -72.41
N CYS A 279 -12.88 -22.69 -72.27
CA CYS A 279 -13.16 -23.27 -70.96
C CYS A 279 -11.86 -23.64 -70.21
N GLU A 280 -10.82 -24.09 -70.91
CA GLU A 280 -9.50 -24.35 -70.31
C GLU A 280 -8.88 -23.07 -69.74
N ALA A 281 -8.82 -22.01 -70.54
CA ALA A 281 -8.30 -20.70 -70.13
C ALA A 281 -9.12 -20.08 -68.98
N PHE A 282 -10.46 -20.18 -69.03
CA PHE A 282 -11.33 -19.75 -67.94
C PHE A 282 -11.12 -20.59 -66.67
N GLY A 283 -10.85 -21.89 -66.81
CA GLY A 283 -10.51 -22.80 -65.72
C GLY A 283 -9.23 -22.38 -64.99
N ASP A 284 -8.16 -22.07 -65.72
CA ASP A 284 -6.89 -21.61 -65.13
C ASP A 284 -7.01 -20.20 -64.52
N TYR A 285 -7.77 -19.29 -65.15
CA TYR A 285 -8.13 -18.00 -64.53
C TYR A 285 -8.89 -18.20 -63.21
N SER A 286 -9.86 -19.11 -63.18
CA SER A 286 -10.63 -19.45 -61.97
C SER A 286 -9.74 -20.01 -60.86
N LYS A 287 -8.75 -20.86 -61.17
CA LYS A 287 -7.76 -21.34 -60.19
C LYS A 287 -6.96 -20.18 -59.58
N LEU A 288 -6.56 -19.20 -60.39
CA LEU A 288 -5.84 -18.01 -59.91
C LEU A 288 -6.71 -17.13 -59.01
N VAL A 289 -7.98 -16.90 -59.37
CA VAL A 289 -8.94 -16.17 -58.54
C VAL A 289 -9.20 -16.90 -57.22
N PHE A 290 -9.56 -18.19 -57.27
CA PHE A 290 -9.88 -18.96 -56.08
C PHE A 290 -8.69 -19.08 -55.13
N LYS A 291 -7.45 -19.15 -55.64
CA LYS A 291 -6.24 -19.06 -54.81
C LYS A 291 -6.16 -17.72 -54.06
N ARG A 292 -6.37 -16.58 -54.74
CA ARG A 292 -6.38 -15.26 -54.08
C ARG A 292 -7.49 -15.17 -53.03
N VAL A 293 -8.68 -15.69 -53.34
CA VAL A 293 -9.82 -15.75 -52.42
C VAL A 293 -9.49 -16.60 -51.19
N VAL A 294 -8.83 -17.76 -51.36
CA VAL A 294 -8.30 -18.55 -50.24
C VAL A 294 -7.31 -17.74 -49.39
N GLU A 295 -6.35 -17.04 -50.00
CA GLU A 295 -5.35 -16.23 -49.29
C GLU A 295 -6.01 -15.06 -48.50
N THR A 296 -6.99 -14.37 -49.10
CA THR A 296 -7.80 -13.33 -48.43
C THR A 296 -8.65 -13.91 -47.30
N LEU A 297 -9.33 -15.05 -47.52
CA LEU A 297 -10.17 -15.69 -46.51
C LEU A 297 -9.34 -16.24 -45.34
N GLN A 298 -8.18 -16.85 -45.60
CA GLN A 298 -7.23 -17.28 -44.56
C GLN A 298 -6.72 -16.08 -43.75
N THR A 299 -6.43 -14.95 -44.41
CA THR A 299 -6.01 -13.71 -43.74
C THR A 299 -7.12 -13.14 -42.84
N LYS A 300 -8.37 -13.08 -43.34
CA LYS A 300 -9.55 -12.69 -42.54
C LYS A 300 -9.80 -13.64 -41.37
N GLN A 301 -9.68 -14.96 -41.61
CA GLN A 301 -9.85 -16.00 -40.60
C GLN A 301 -8.80 -15.89 -39.48
N LYS A 302 -7.52 -15.66 -39.83
CA LYS A 302 -6.45 -15.44 -38.86
C LYS A 302 -6.67 -14.18 -38.01
N LYS A 303 -7.07 -13.05 -38.62
CA LYS A 303 -7.45 -11.84 -37.86
C LYS A 303 -8.63 -12.11 -36.92
N ARG A 304 -9.64 -12.86 -37.37
CA ARG A 304 -10.79 -13.27 -36.56
C ARG A 304 -10.39 -14.12 -35.35
N GLU A 305 -9.51 -15.10 -35.56
CA GLU A 305 -8.96 -15.95 -34.49
C GLU A 305 -8.18 -15.12 -33.45
N GLN A 306 -7.36 -14.15 -33.89
CA GLN A 306 -6.65 -13.22 -33.01
C GLN A 306 -7.61 -12.35 -32.18
N LEU A 307 -8.65 -11.77 -32.80
CA LEU A 307 -9.66 -10.97 -32.08
C LEU A 307 -10.43 -11.80 -31.04
N ILE A 308 -10.81 -13.04 -31.37
CA ILE A 308 -11.45 -13.96 -30.42
C ILE A 308 -10.51 -14.26 -29.25
N THR A 309 -9.23 -14.55 -29.50
CA THR A 309 -8.25 -14.80 -28.43
C THR A 309 -8.11 -13.59 -27.51
N ILE A 310 -7.99 -12.38 -28.05
CA ILE A 310 -7.84 -11.15 -27.25
C ILE A 310 -9.11 -10.89 -26.41
N ALA A 311 -10.29 -11.03 -26.99
CA ALA A 311 -11.54 -10.79 -26.27
C ALA A 311 -11.88 -11.89 -25.23
N VAL A 312 -11.40 -13.12 -25.41
CA VAL A 312 -11.44 -14.18 -24.39
C VAL A 312 -10.49 -13.85 -23.23
N ASN A 313 -9.25 -13.47 -23.52
CA ASN A 313 -8.28 -13.04 -22.48
C ASN A 313 -8.81 -11.83 -21.69
N LEU A 314 -9.58 -10.95 -22.35
CA LEU A 314 -10.29 -9.84 -21.71
C LEU A 314 -11.39 -10.36 -20.78
N ASP A 315 -12.32 -11.21 -21.26
CA ASP A 315 -13.40 -11.78 -20.43
C ASP A 315 -12.86 -12.52 -19.19
N GLU A 316 -11.79 -13.30 -19.34
CA GLU A 316 -11.08 -13.97 -18.24
C GLU A 316 -10.43 -12.98 -17.26
N SER A 317 -9.84 -11.88 -17.77
CA SER A 317 -9.29 -10.81 -16.92
C SER A 317 -10.39 -10.07 -16.14
N LEU A 318 -11.56 -9.89 -16.75
CA LEU A 318 -12.72 -9.28 -16.11
C LEU A 318 -13.36 -10.23 -15.08
N GLU A 319 -13.38 -11.54 -15.32
CA GLU A 319 -13.73 -12.55 -14.30
C GLU A 319 -12.80 -12.43 -13.08
N GLN A 320 -11.49 -12.32 -13.28
CA GLN A 320 -10.53 -12.16 -12.18
C GLN A 320 -10.70 -10.84 -11.41
N ILE A 321 -11.12 -9.76 -12.08
CA ILE A 321 -11.44 -8.47 -11.45
C ILE A 321 -12.77 -8.55 -10.68
N LEU A 322 -13.78 -9.22 -11.24
CA LEU A 322 -15.09 -9.37 -10.61
C LEU A 322 -15.06 -10.32 -9.41
N ASN A 323 -14.22 -11.36 -9.41
CA ASN A 323 -13.98 -12.18 -8.22
C ASN A 323 -13.20 -11.45 -7.10
N LYS A 324 -12.65 -10.26 -7.38
CA LYS A 324 -12.15 -9.32 -6.35
C LYS A 324 -13.23 -8.33 -5.87
N THR A 325 -14.45 -8.38 -6.42
CA THR A 325 -15.63 -7.71 -5.82
C THR A 325 -16.18 -8.53 -4.67
N GLY A 326 -15.51 -8.44 -3.52
CA GLY A 326 -16.00 -9.02 -2.28
C GLY A 326 -17.24 -8.29 -1.75
N LEU A 327 -18.22 -9.05 -1.24
CA LEU A 327 -19.38 -8.49 -0.56
C LEU A 327 -18.93 -7.83 0.76
N VAL A 328 -18.85 -6.49 0.77
CA VAL A 328 -18.49 -5.74 1.96
C VAL A 328 -19.69 -5.68 2.88
N ASN A 329 -19.75 -6.60 3.84
CA ASN A 329 -20.66 -6.52 4.99
C ASN A 329 -20.47 -5.15 5.67
N THR A 330 -21.53 -4.34 5.74
CA THR A 330 -21.53 -3.13 6.58
C THR A 330 -21.71 -3.51 8.05
N ALA A 331 -21.45 -2.57 8.97
CA ALA A 331 -21.70 -2.76 10.40
C ALA A 331 -23.15 -3.15 10.74
N ASN A 332 -24.10 -2.84 9.84
CA ASN A 332 -25.53 -3.15 9.98
C ASN A 332 -25.92 -4.48 9.29
N GLY A 333 -24.95 -5.31 8.87
CA GLY A 333 -25.18 -6.58 8.18
C GLY A 333 -25.59 -6.45 6.71
N THR A 334 -26.05 -5.28 6.26
CA THR A 334 -26.35 -5.00 4.85
C THR A 334 -25.07 -5.14 4.01
N GLN A 335 -25.12 -5.91 2.93
CA GLN A 335 -23.99 -6.06 2.01
C GLN A 335 -23.97 -4.91 1.01
N SER A 336 -22.86 -4.17 0.97
CA SER A 336 -22.61 -3.24 -0.13
C SER A 336 -22.05 -4.03 -1.32
N THR A 337 -22.86 -4.18 -2.36
CA THR A 337 -22.52 -4.96 -3.56
C THR A 337 -21.55 -4.23 -4.49
N ASN A 338 -21.44 -2.90 -4.39
CA ASN A 338 -20.86 -2.03 -5.42
C ASN A 338 -19.49 -1.48 -5.01
N SER A 339 -18.60 -2.33 -4.47
CA SER A 339 -17.25 -1.90 -4.06
C SER A 339 -16.19 -2.97 -4.32
N PHE A 340 -14.98 -2.54 -4.68
CA PHE A 340 -13.78 -3.37 -4.71
C PHE A 340 -13.07 -3.32 -3.36
N ILE A 341 -12.63 -4.47 -2.85
CA ILE A 341 -11.72 -4.52 -1.70
C ILE A 341 -10.29 -4.41 -2.23
N LEU A 342 -9.61 -3.32 -1.87
CA LEU A 342 -8.23 -3.05 -2.29
C LEU A 342 -7.21 -3.79 -1.40
N GLY A 343 -7.61 -4.14 -0.18
CA GLY A 343 -6.86 -5.01 0.71
C GLY A 343 -7.43 -4.99 2.14
N THR A 344 -7.16 -6.06 2.88
CA THR A 344 -7.46 -6.18 4.31
C THR A 344 -6.15 -6.04 5.09
N TYR A 345 -5.86 -4.83 5.55
CA TYR A 345 -4.58 -4.47 6.15
C TYR A 345 -4.61 -4.74 7.65
N ARG A 346 -3.71 -5.61 8.13
CA ARG A 346 -3.57 -5.93 9.56
C ARG A 346 -2.65 -4.92 10.23
N VAL A 347 -3.04 -4.41 11.39
CA VAL A 347 -2.21 -3.51 12.20
C VAL A 347 -1.64 -4.23 13.42
N SER A 348 -0.43 -3.85 13.83
CA SER A 348 0.20 -4.28 15.08
C SER A 348 0.66 -3.07 15.90
N PHE A 349 1.33 -3.30 17.03
CA PHE A 349 1.91 -2.22 17.84
C PHE A 349 3.33 -1.84 17.41
N ASP A 350 4.08 -2.77 16.81
CA ASP A 350 5.44 -2.58 16.33
C ASP A 350 5.48 -1.93 14.94
N LYS A 351 4.41 -2.07 14.14
CA LYS A 351 4.39 -1.68 12.73
C LYS A 351 3.19 -0.83 12.34
N MET A 352 3.38 -0.01 11.31
CA MET A 352 2.37 0.71 10.56
C MET A 352 2.52 0.42 9.06
N SER A 353 1.46 0.62 8.28
CA SER A 353 1.46 0.43 6.82
C SER A 353 1.24 1.76 6.11
N ASP A 354 2.20 2.19 5.31
CA ASP A 354 2.10 3.35 4.41
C ASP A 354 1.62 2.87 3.04
N LEU A 355 0.33 3.07 2.77
CA LEU A 355 -0.31 2.76 1.49
C LEU A 355 -0.20 3.95 0.56
N THR A 356 0.42 3.76 -0.61
CA THR A 356 0.32 4.71 -1.73
C THR A 356 -0.67 4.18 -2.75
N LEU A 357 -1.69 4.97 -3.05
CA LEU A 357 -2.70 4.67 -4.07
C LEU A 357 -2.46 5.56 -5.28
N VAL A 358 -2.40 4.97 -6.47
CA VAL A 358 -2.27 5.67 -7.74
C VAL A 358 -3.40 5.19 -8.65
N MET A 359 -4.36 6.08 -8.95
CA MET A 359 -5.36 5.82 -9.99
C MET A 359 -4.98 6.63 -11.23
N ARG A 360 -4.97 5.98 -12.40
CA ARG A 360 -4.75 6.63 -13.71
C ARG A 360 -6.01 6.48 -14.55
N LYS A 361 -6.37 7.50 -15.33
CA LYS A 361 -7.29 7.31 -16.45
C LYS A 361 -6.59 6.51 -17.55
N ARG A 362 -7.36 5.69 -18.25
CA ARG A 362 -6.95 4.93 -19.44
C ARG A 362 -8.02 5.06 -20.50
N GLU A 363 -7.59 4.97 -21.75
CA GLU A 363 -8.45 4.77 -22.90
C GLU A 363 -8.14 3.42 -23.52
N VAL A 364 -9.18 2.67 -23.88
CA VAL A 364 -9.06 1.45 -24.68
C VAL A 364 -9.59 1.76 -26.07
N ASP A 365 -8.74 1.51 -27.06
CA ASP A 365 -9.09 1.60 -28.48
C ASP A 365 -9.32 0.19 -29.01
N PHE A 366 -10.55 -0.10 -29.43
CA PHE A 366 -10.96 -1.37 -30.06
C PHE A 366 -11.03 -1.27 -31.60
N SER A 367 -10.72 -0.11 -32.19
CA SER A 367 -10.72 0.12 -33.63
C SER A 367 -9.38 -0.21 -34.31
N ALA A 368 -8.29 -0.20 -33.54
CA ALA A 368 -6.97 -0.63 -33.97
C ALA A 368 -6.92 -2.14 -34.30
N ASP A 369 -6.03 -2.51 -35.23
CA ASP A 369 -5.85 -3.90 -35.72
C ASP A 369 -5.40 -4.88 -34.61
N GLN A 370 -4.93 -4.35 -33.48
CA GLN A 370 -4.82 -5.00 -32.18
C GLN A 370 -5.32 -3.99 -31.13
N PRO A 371 -6.22 -4.35 -30.20
CA PRO A 371 -6.72 -3.40 -29.20
C PRO A 371 -5.61 -2.85 -28.29
N GLU A 372 -5.50 -1.53 -28.22
CA GLU A 372 -4.47 -0.84 -27.43
C GLU A 372 -5.04 -0.21 -26.15
N ILE A 373 -4.24 -0.17 -25.09
CA ILE A 373 -4.59 0.46 -23.81
C ILE A 373 -3.65 1.65 -23.58
N ASN A 374 -4.16 2.84 -23.88
CA ASN A 374 -3.44 4.09 -23.75
C ASN A 374 -3.59 4.65 -22.33
N GLU A 375 -2.49 4.79 -21.59
CA GLU A 375 -2.51 5.49 -20.31
C GLU A 375 -2.55 7.00 -20.52
N LEU A 376 -3.58 7.65 -19.98
CA LEU A 376 -3.68 9.10 -20.02
C LEU A 376 -2.82 9.70 -18.90
N ASN A 377 -2.27 10.90 -19.14
CA ASN A 377 -1.44 11.62 -18.15
C ASN A 377 -2.20 12.01 -16.87
N GLU A 378 -3.53 11.98 -16.90
CA GLU A 378 -4.40 12.22 -15.75
C GLU A 378 -4.30 11.10 -14.71
N LYS A 379 -3.80 11.44 -13.52
CA LYS A 379 -3.69 10.52 -12.39
C LYS A 379 -4.05 11.21 -11.06
N ILE A 380 -4.73 10.46 -10.20
CA ILE A 380 -4.87 10.78 -8.78
C ILE A 380 -3.79 10.01 -8.02
N THR A 381 -3.16 10.64 -7.04
CA THR A 381 -2.25 9.97 -6.10
C THR A 381 -2.62 10.35 -4.67
N ALA A 382 -2.73 9.36 -3.79
CA ALA A 382 -2.98 9.55 -2.37
C ALA A 382 -2.03 8.72 -1.52
N LYS A 383 -1.80 9.18 -0.29
CA LYS A 383 -1.10 8.40 0.75
C LYS A 383 -1.97 8.24 1.98
N ILE A 384 -2.02 7.01 2.47
CA ILE A 384 -2.78 6.61 3.65
C ILE A 384 -1.85 5.85 4.58
N ARG A 385 -1.77 6.25 5.85
CA ARG A 385 -1.01 5.53 6.87
C ARG A 385 -1.95 4.83 7.84
N LEU A 386 -1.78 3.52 7.98
CA LEU A 386 -2.58 2.67 8.86
C LEU A 386 -1.76 2.27 10.08
N ARG A 387 -2.25 2.60 11.27
CA ARG A 387 -1.52 2.41 12.53
C ARG A 387 -2.48 1.98 13.64
N ALA A 388 -2.05 1.13 14.56
CA ALA A 388 -2.92 0.68 15.65
C ALA A 388 -3.31 1.84 16.57
N TYR A 389 -4.61 1.96 16.88
CA TYR A 389 -5.11 2.97 17.80
C TYR A 389 -4.58 2.76 19.22
N ARG A 390 -3.98 3.79 19.81
CA ARG A 390 -3.52 3.79 21.20
C ARG A 390 -4.26 4.84 22.04
N ARG A 391 -4.67 4.46 23.25
CA ARG A 391 -5.16 5.40 24.27
C ARG A 391 -4.02 6.17 24.93
N LEU A 392 -2.85 5.55 25.09
CA LEU A 392 -1.61 6.16 25.55
C LEU A 392 -0.60 6.11 24.40
N ILE A 393 -0.09 7.26 24.00
CA ILE A 393 0.93 7.40 22.96
C ILE A 393 2.27 7.61 23.65
N PRO A 394 3.19 6.63 23.63
CA PRO A 394 4.55 6.83 24.09
C PRO A 394 5.31 7.78 23.16
N GLU A 395 5.98 8.76 23.76
CA GLU A 395 6.76 9.80 23.12
C GLU A 395 8.05 10.02 23.95
N PHE A 396 9.21 9.95 23.30
CA PHE A 396 10.48 10.27 23.96
C PHE A 396 10.78 11.78 23.90
N SER A 397 11.20 12.35 25.02
CA SER A 397 11.58 13.75 25.16
C SER A 397 12.88 13.89 25.94
N ILE A 398 13.55 15.03 25.77
CA ILE A 398 14.60 15.48 26.69
C ILE A 398 14.14 16.79 27.31
N GLY A 399 14.37 16.95 28.60
CA GLY A 399 13.98 18.13 29.34
C GLY A 399 15.00 18.53 30.39
N THR A 400 14.70 19.66 31.03
CA THR A 400 15.36 20.08 32.27
C THR A 400 14.36 20.05 33.40
N TYR A 401 14.81 19.69 34.60
CA TYR A 401 13.98 19.73 35.79
C TYR A 401 14.64 20.50 36.94
N TYR A 402 13.81 21.24 37.66
CA TYR A 402 14.08 21.76 39.00
C TYR A 402 13.66 20.72 40.03
N SER A 403 14.37 20.60 41.15
CA SER A 403 14.00 19.66 42.23
C SER A 403 14.37 20.16 43.63
N SER A 404 13.72 19.62 44.66
CA SER A 404 14.03 19.90 46.07
C SER A 404 15.19 19.06 46.65
N LEU A 405 15.98 18.39 45.80
CA LEU A 405 17.02 17.45 46.23
C LEU A 405 18.18 18.13 46.98
N THR A 406 18.44 17.65 48.20
CA THR A 406 19.56 18.05 49.06
C THR A 406 20.56 16.91 49.21
N TYR A 407 21.84 17.27 49.32
CA TYR A 407 22.97 16.35 49.39
C TYR A 407 23.95 16.77 50.49
N ASN A 408 24.61 15.80 51.10
CA ASN A 408 25.77 16.07 51.94
C ASN A 408 26.98 16.30 51.02
N LEU A 409 27.73 17.37 51.26
CA LEU A 409 29.02 17.62 50.63
C LEU A 409 30.11 17.32 51.66
N TYR A 410 30.77 16.18 51.46
CA TYR A 410 31.86 15.71 52.30
C TYR A 410 33.17 16.36 51.84
N ASN A 411 33.80 17.14 52.73
CA ASN A 411 35.02 17.87 52.44
C ASN A 411 36.09 17.58 53.49
N ALA A 412 37.34 17.48 53.06
CA ALA A 412 38.50 17.48 53.94
C ALA A 412 38.66 18.87 54.59
N LYS A 413 38.59 18.93 55.92
CA LYS A 413 38.71 20.16 56.71
C LYS A 413 39.92 20.11 57.61
N VAL A 414 40.87 21.02 57.41
CA VAL A 414 42.01 21.18 58.32
C VAL A 414 41.51 21.82 59.62
N SER A 415 41.62 21.09 60.72
CA SER A 415 41.35 21.57 62.07
C SER A 415 42.69 21.77 62.80
N SER A 416 42.98 23.01 63.18
CA SER A 416 44.22 23.38 63.87
C SER A 416 43.96 23.47 65.37
N LYS A 417 44.46 22.52 66.14
CA LYS A 417 44.36 22.50 67.60
C LYS A 417 45.66 23.02 68.21
N VAL A 418 45.61 24.21 68.82
CA VAL A 418 46.74 24.76 69.57
C VAL A 418 46.85 23.98 70.89
N LEU A 419 47.97 23.29 71.09
CA LEU A 419 48.26 22.51 72.29
C LEU A 419 49.14 23.29 73.28
N SER A 420 50.00 24.19 72.77
CA SER A 420 50.77 25.15 73.56
C SER A 420 51.10 26.38 72.69
N SER A 421 51.76 27.39 73.26
CA SER A 421 52.23 28.59 72.55
C SER A 421 53.26 28.33 71.43
N SER A 422 53.73 27.09 71.26
CA SER A 422 54.67 26.68 70.19
C SER A 422 54.26 25.41 69.43
N LEU A 423 53.13 24.77 69.78
CA LEU A 423 52.67 23.53 69.14
C LEU A 423 51.22 23.65 68.66
N VAL A 424 51.06 23.53 67.34
CA VAL A 424 49.76 23.43 66.66
C VAL A 424 49.68 22.06 66.00
N GLU A 425 48.74 21.24 66.45
CA GLU A 425 48.41 19.97 65.79
C GLU A 425 47.39 20.23 64.68
N THR A 426 47.75 19.92 63.43
CA THR A 426 46.88 20.08 62.26
C THR A 426 46.33 18.72 61.82
N ALA A 427 45.10 18.42 62.25
CA ALA A 427 44.37 17.23 61.84
C ALA A 427 43.40 17.58 60.70
N THR A 428 43.55 16.92 59.54
CA THR A 428 42.54 17.00 58.47
C THR A 428 41.43 16.01 58.78
N THR A 429 40.22 16.48 59.03
CA THR A 429 39.06 15.64 59.36
C THR A 429 38.00 15.69 58.27
N VAL A 430 37.15 14.65 58.22
CA VAL A 430 35.94 14.63 57.38
C VAL A 430 34.90 15.58 57.97
N ASP A 431 34.52 16.63 57.25
CA ASP A 431 33.36 17.47 57.57
C ASP A 431 32.24 17.30 56.53
N SER A 432 30.99 17.43 56.95
CA SER A 432 29.80 17.38 56.08
C SER A 432 29.08 18.71 56.08
N VAL A 433 29.19 19.45 54.97
CA VAL A 433 28.34 20.62 54.73
C VAL A 433 27.05 20.14 54.08
N VAL A 434 25.89 20.45 54.69
CA VAL A 434 24.57 20.20 54.07
C VAL A 434 24.38 21.20 52.93
N GLY A 435 24.91 20.85 51.76
CA GLY A 435 24.84 21.67 50.56
C GLY A 435 23.51 21.52 49.84
N ARG A 436 22.81 22.63 49.61
CA ARG A 436 21.95 22.68 48.41
C ARG A 436 22.85 22.70 47.19
N ASP A 437 22.52 21.88 46.20
CA ASP A 437 23.29 21.85 44.96
C ASP A 437 23.17 23.21 44.26
N LYS A 438 24.29 23.76 43.77
CA LYS A 438 24.29 25.08 43.10
C LYS A 438 23.71 25.03 41.68
N ASN A 439 23.36 23.83 41.20
CA ASN A 439 22.77 23.56 39.89
C ASN A 439 21.27 23.24 40.05
N PRO A 440 20.38 24.24 40.10
CA PRO A 440 18.94 24.02 40.28
C PRO A 440 18.24 23.44 39.05
N MET A 441 18.95 23.14 37.97
CA MET A 441 18.41 22.55 36.74
C MET A 441 19.31 21.40 36.29
N VAL A 442 18.72 20.22 36.11
CA VAL A 442 19.41 19.00 35.65
C VAL A 442 18.71 18.46 34.40
N LEU A 443 19.48 17.91 33.45
CA LEU A 443 18.96 17.28 32.24
C LEU A 443 18.36 15.89 32.55
N ALA A 444 17.30 15.53 31.84
CA ALA A 444 16.68 14.20 31.90
C ALA A 444 16.19 13.73 30.54
N GLY A 445 16.35 12.44 30.27
CA GLY A 445 15.62 11.72 29.22
C GLY A 445 14.30 11.19 29.79
N MET A 446 13.20 11.36 29.06
CA MET A 446 11.84 11.18 29.57
C MET A 446 10.96 10.44 28.55
N LEU A 447 10.21 9.45 29.03
CA LEU A 447 9.14 8.79 28.29
C LEU A 447 7.80 9.33 28.78
N ASN A 448 7.11 10.04 27.89
CA ASN A 448 5.79 10.59 28.12
C ASN A 448 4.74 9.66 27.50
N LEU A 449 3.84 9.14 28.33
CA LEU A 449 2.65 8.42 27.90
C LEU A 449 1.51 9.43 27.76
N THR A 450 1.41 10.04 26.57
CA THR A 450 0.41 11.05 26.25
C THR A 450 -0.98 10.42 26.10
N LEU A 451 -1.97 10.91 26.85
CA LEU A 451 -3.34 10.42 26.74
C LEU A 451 -4.00 10.97 25.46
N ASN A 452 -4.45 10.08 24.58
CA ASN A 452 -5.26 10.40 23.39
C ASN A 452 -6.71 10.74 23.81
N THR A 453 -6.84 11.88 24.48
CA THR A 453 -8.10 12.58 24.72
C THR A 453 -8.58 13.25 23.44
N TYR A 454 -9.89 13.28 23.23
CA TYR A 454 -10.50 13.86 22.02
C TYR A 454 -10.21 15.36 21.90
N SER A 455 -10.03 15.83 20.66
CA SER A 455 -9.76 17.21 20.21
C SER A 455 -9.43 18.25 21.30
N GLY A 456 -8.14 18.45 21.58
CA GLY A 456 -7.66 19.49 22.49
C GLY A 456 -6.33 20.09 22.05
N GLU A 457 -5.98 21.23 22.65
CA GLU A 457 -4.65 21.86 22.51
C GLU A 457 -3.66 21.41 23.58
N ALA A 458 -4.16 20.72 24.60
CA ALA A 458 -3.46 20.28 25.78
C ALA A 458 -3.87 18.84 26.11
N HIS A 459 -2.89 17.95 26.24
CA HIS A 459 -3.10 16.53 26.54
C HIS A 459 -2.40 16.16 27.85
N PRO A 460 -3.06 15.46 28.79
CA PRO A 460 -2.40 15.02 30.00
C PRO A 460 -1.41 13.89 29.68
N VAL A 461 -0.24 13.92 30.31
CA VAL A 461 0.79 12.89 30.18
C VAL A 461 1.05 12.21 31.52
N PHE A 462 1.35 10.92 31.49
CA PHE A 462 2.07 10.24 32.58
C PHE A 462 3.54 10.14 32.19
N GLN A 463 4.45 10.32 33.13
CA GLN A 463 5.87 10.45 32.86
C GLN A 463 6.71 9.47 33.68
N PHE A 464 7.64 8.82 32.98
CA PHE A 464 8.80 8.12 33.54
C PHE A 464 10.06 8.78 32.98
N GLY A 465 11.08 9.02 33.79
CA GLY A 465 12.29 9.68 33.32
C GLY A 465 13.54 9.31 34.11
N VAL A 466 14.70 9.57 33.52
CA VAL A 466 16.01 9.38 34.15
C VAL A 466 16.83 10.66 34.02
N GLY A 467 17.28 11.20 35.15
CA GLY A 467 18.11 12.41 35.19
C GLY A 467 19.59 12.08 35.10
N THR A 468 20.31 12.77 34.21
CA THR A 468 21.74 12.57 33.94
C THR A 468 22.61 13.51 34.81
N GLY A 469 22.30 13.60 36.11
CA GLY A 469 23.07 14.43 37.04
C GLY A 469 24.49 13.89 37.21
N LYS A 470 25.50 14.76 37.10
CA LYS A 470 26.92 14.35 37.25
C LYS A 470 27.15 13.71 38.63
N GLY A 471 27.43 12.41 38.64
CA GLY A 471 27.58 11.61 39.87
C GLY A 471 26.30 11.48 40.71
N ARG A 472 25.14 11.77 40.12
CA ARG A 472 23.81 11.82 40.76
C ARG A 472 22.72 11.40 39.75
N PRO A 473 22.71 10.13 39.31
CA PRO A 473 21.60 9.61 38.52
C PRO A 473 20.30 9.69 39.35
N SER A 474 19.17 9.81 38.66
CA SER A 474 17.86 9.92 39.31
C SER A 474 16.75 9.28 38.49
N ILE A 475 15.72 8.75 39.17
CA ILE A 475 14.47 8.31 38.55
C ILE A 475 13.40 9.36 38.86
N LEU A 476 12.68 9.77 37.81
CA LEU A 476 11.56 10.69 37.86
C LEU A 476 10.26 9.93 37.55
N LEU A 477 9.24 10.13 38.38
CA LEU A 477 7.88 9.65 38.15
C LEU A 477 6.91 10.81 38.35
N GLY A 478 6.07 11.09 37.35
CA GLY A 478 5.19 12.25 37.43
C GLY A 478 4.06 12.26 36.41
N GLY A 479 3.41 13.40 36.32
CA GLY A 479 2.41 13.72 35.31
C GLY A 479 2.59 15.13 34.79
N GLY A 480 1.83 15.50 33.77
CA GLY A 480 1.99 16.82 33.16
C GLY A 480 0.98 17.10 32.05
N VAL A 481 1.26 18.18 31.31
CA VAL A 481 0.49 18.60 30.15
C VAL A 481 1.44 18.81 28.96
N ARG A 482 1.11 18.16 27.84
CA ARG A 482 1.73 18.33 26.53
C ARG A 482 0.89 19.28 25.68
N PHE A 483 1.52 20.33 25.15
CA PHE A 483 0.85 21.36 24.34
C PHE A 483 1.07 21.14 22.84
N ARG A 484 -0.02 21.15 22.07
CA ARG A 484 -0.05 20.76 20.65
C ARG A 484 0.57 21.80 19.71
N ARG A 485 0.09 23.06 19.72
CA ARG A 485 0.54 24.11 18.79
C ARG A 485 1.92 24.71 19.09
N ALA A 486 2.51 24.42 20.24
CA ALA A 486 3.67 25.15 20.77
C ALA A 486 5.04 24.46 20.54
N ASN A 487 5.16 23.60 19.51
CA ASN A 487 6.27 22.65 19.28
C ASN A 487 6.53 21.75 20.51
N PRO A 488 6.02 20.51 20.52
CA PRO A 488 5.43 19.83 21.68
C PRO A 488 6.18 20.04 22.99
N LEU A 489 5.76 21.12 23.66
CA LEU A 489 6.25 21.53 24.96
C LEU A 489 5.52 20.70 26.00
N VAL A 490 6.26 20.09 26.92
CA VAL A 490 5.69 19.35 28.04
C VAL A 490 6.09 20.02 29.34
N ILE A 491 5.09 20.38 30.14
CA ILE A 491 5.26 20.85 31.52
C ILE A 491 4.86 19.71 32.44
N SER A 492 5.72 19.35 33.38
CA SER A 492 5.56 18.17 34.25
C SER A 492 5.81 18.49 35.72
N LEU A 493 5.09 17.82 36.61
CA LEU A 493 5.27 17.83 38.06
C LEU A 493 5.28 16.38 38.56
N GLY A 494 6.09 16.08 39.56
CA GLY A 494 6.14 14.74 40.11
C GLY A 494 7.12 14.55 41.25
N VAL A 495 7.43 13.28 41.50
CA VAL A 495 8.40 12.84 42.51
C VAL A 495 9.69 12.35 41.85
N ILE A 496 10.80 12.58 42.55
CA ILE A 496 12.14 12.20 42.10
C ILE A 496 12.89 11.52 43.25
N TRP A 497 13.56 10.42 42.91
CA TRP A 497 14.54 9.74 43.74
C TRP A 497 15.90 9.81 43.06
N ALA A 498 16.97 10.03 43.82
CA ALA A 498 18.32 10.10 43.29
C ALA A 498 19.25 9.20 44.10
N TRP A 499 20.18 8.51 43.42
CA TRP A 499 21.25 7.82 44.13
C TRP A 499 22.20 8.86 44.71
N LYS A 500 22.48 8.73 46.00
CA LYS A 500 23.47 9.53 46.71
C LYS A 500 24.75 8.72 46.84
N LYS A 501 25.88 9.37 46.60
CA LYS A 501 27.17 8.89 47.12
C LYS A 501 27.24 9.28 48.59
N GLU A 502 27.51 8.31 49.44
CA GLU A 502 27.72 8.50 50.87
C GLU A 502 29.00 7.76 51.26
N LEU A 503 29.55 8.09 52.43
CA LEU A 503 30.72 7.42 52.96
C LEU A 503 30.37 5.98 53.33
N ASN A 504 31.30 5.06 53.11
CA ASN A 504 31.12 3.62 53.31
C ASN A 504 31.92 3.11 54.51
N GLU A 505 33.17 3.55 54.65
CA GLU A 505 34.06 3.22 55.77
C GLU A 505 34.39 4.46 56.62
N LEU A 506 34.46 5.65 56.02
CA LEU A 506 34.81 6.89 56.73
C LEU A 506 33.64 7.46 57.54
N LYS A 507 33.95 8.04 58.70
CA LYS A 507 32.98 8.69 59.59
C LYS A 507 33.23 10.19 59.69
N LEU A 508 32.18 10.96 59.97
CA LEU A 508 32.30 12.40 60.22
C LEU A 508 33.22 12.64 61.44
N GLY A 509 34.10 13.63 61.33
CA GLY A 509 35.13 13.93 62.32
C GLY A 509 36.36 13.00 62.31
N GLN A 510 36.37 11.93 61.51
CA GLN A 510 37.53 11.04 61.38
C GLN A 510 38.71 11.76 60.71
N THR A 511 39.93 11.57 61.24
CA THR A 511 41.17 12.06 60.64
C THR A 511 41.50 11.28 59.36
N ILE A 512 41.87 12.00 58.31
CA ILE A 512 42.15 11.49 56.96
C ILE A 512 43.41 12.15 56.38
N SER A 513 44.04 11.52 55.39
CA SER A 513 45.22 12.07 54.70
C SER A 513 44.90 13.13 53.65
N GLY A 514 43.63 13.27 53.23
CA GLY A 514 43.19 14.26 52.25
C GLY A 514 41.90 13.88 51.52
N GLN A 515 41.42 14.78 50.66
CA GLN A 515 40.15 14.65 49.93
C GLN A 515 40.05 13.36 49.10
N SER A 516 41.16 12.86 48.55
CA SER A 516 41.18 11.61 47.76
C SER A 516 40.72 10.37 48.54
N GLN A 517 40.84 10.36 49.88
CA GLN A 517 40.27 9.28 50.70
C GLN A 517 38.74 9.38 50.76
N ILE A 518 38.18 10.60 50.85
CA ILE A 518 36.73 10.83 50.75
C ILE A 518 36.22 10.42 49.37
N ASP A 519 36.87 10.88 48.31
CA ASP A 519 36.41 10.65 46.93
C ASP A 519 36.41 9.16 46.54
N ASN A 520 37.35 8.37 47.10
CA ASN A 520 37.42 6.91 46.95
C ASN A 520 36.41 6.15 47.83
N ASP A 521 36.10 6.64 49.03
CA ASP A 521 35.12 6.02 49.94
C ASP A 521 33.67 6.34 49.56
N LEU A 522 33.44 7.42 48.82
CA LEU A 522 32.13 7.86 48.33
C LEU A 522 31.52 6.88 47.31
N LYS A 523 30.87 5.84 47.82
CA LYS A 523 30.21 4.78 47.06
C LYS A 523 28.70 5.06 46.97
N TYR A 524 28.05 4.55 45.94
CA TYR A 524 26.59 4.46 45.95
C TYR A 524 26.18 3.31 46.86
N GLN A 525 25.35 3.60 47.86
CA GLN A 525 24.61 2.53 48.55
C GLN A 525 23.62 1.90 47.54
N GLY A 526 23.28 0.62 47.72
CA GLY A 526 22.80 -0.27 46.63
C GLY A 526 21.50 0.14 45.90
N PHE A 527 21.17 -0.59 44.83
CA PHE A 527 20.08 -0.28 43.87
C PHE A 527 18.76 0.24 44.49
N TRP A 528 18.35 -0.30 45.63
CA TRP A 528 17.09 0.03 46.32
C TRP A 528 17.13 1.31 47.20
N GLU A 529 18.30 1.89 47.46
CA GLU A 529 18.48 3.01 48.39
C GLU A 529 17.83 4.35 47.98
N PRO A 530 17.68 4.71 46.69
CA PRO A 530 16.87 5.86 46.32
C PRO A 530 15.43 5.72 46.84
N PHE A 531 14.86 4.51 46.81
CA PHE A 531 13.49 4.25 47.25
C PHE A 531 13.33 4.14 48.77
N ARG A 532 14.42 3.88 49.51
CA ARG A 532 14.47 4.02 50.98
C ARG A 532 14.49 5.49 51.41
N ASN A 533 15.09 6.36 50.61
CA ASN A 533 15.05 7.80 50.79
C ASN A 533 13.64 8.36 50.49
N ARG A 534 13.22 9.39 51.25
CA ARG A 534 11.93 10.06 50.99
C ARG A 534 11.95 10.75 49.61
N PRO A 535 10.98 10.49 48.72
CA PRO A 535 10.90 11.17 47.43
C PRO A 535 10.93 12.68 47.60
N GLN A 536 11.63 13.34 46.69
CA GLN A 536 11.63 14.79 46.57
C GLN A 536 10.69 15.22 45.44
N PHE A 537 10.32 16.49 45.39
CA PHE A 537 9.47 17.01 44.31
C PHE A 537 10.32 17.55 43.16
N TYR A 538 9.82 17.42 41.93
CA TYR A 538 10.39 18.08 40.76
C TYR A 538 9.34 18.83 39.93
N ALA A 539 9.82 19.84 39.20
CA ALA A 539 9.10 20.54 38.15
C ALA A 539 9.96 20.53 36.88
N GLY A 540 9.44 19.97 35.80
CA GLY A 540 10.15 19.74 34.55
C GLY A 540 9.57 20.50 33.36
N LEU A 541 10.46 21.00 32.49
CA LEU A 541 10.15 21.60 31.20
C LEU A 541 10.91 20.84 30.11
N GLN A 542 10.19 20.38 29.08
CA GLN A 542 10.70 19.37 28.15
C GLN A 542 10.32 19.69 26.71
N TYR A 543 11.09 19.11 25.79
CA TYR A 543 10.86 19.15 24.36
C TYR A 543 10.79 17.73 23.80
N ALA A 544 9.67 17.37 23.17
CA ALA A 544 9.58 16.14 22.39
C ALA A 544 10.15 16.37 20.98
N PHE A 545 11.04 15.48 20.53
CA PHE A 545 11.72 15.65 19.25
C PHE A 545 10.85 15.21 18.08
N LYS A 546 11.05 15.88 16.94
CA LYS A 546 10.58 15.42 15.64
C LYS A 546 11.53 14.30 15.19
N SER A 547 11.03 13.08 15.00
CA SER A 547 11.75 12.08 14.20
C SER A 547 11.97 12.65 12.79
N LYS A 548 13.14 12.42 12.21
CA LYS A 548 13.41 12.74 10.81
C LYS A 548 12.87 11.66 9.88
#